data_AF-A0A1S3DQN9-F1
#
_entry.id   AF-A0A1S3DQN9-F1
#
_cell.length_a   1.000
_cell.length_b   1.000
_cell.length_c   1.000
_cell.angle_alpha   90.00
_cell.angle_beta   90.00
_cell.angle_gamma   90.00
#
_symmetry.space_group_name_H-M   'P 1'
#
loop_
_entity.id
_entity.type
_entity.pdbx_description
1 polymer ?
#
loop_
_entity_poly.entity_id
_entity_poly.type
_entity_poly.pdbx_seq_one_letter_code
_entity_poly.pdbx_strand_id
1 'polypeptide(L)'
;MTQAMSEEFLFFATSEYELKIFSLSEWKFVSGYKHSDKIKSIYPDIYGICLVLIEMNNTGFLYHTAMDYLLPIPEFPPATEEVLWDTVPVDRNVFVCCSKTSVVTYLFMPNYYEGPKIELVGATTIQSGQSPVLLTKGLLTLVTSSNKPLDLTLETHKTTMHNPKQTLDISLHKVLKLLNWKEAWNICAVLNQSETWRSFAEACLQNLEFSWAIRAYQSLDEAGMVWCLESLVEEEEDTSILCGHVAALLGNHDTAQQRYLTSDIPTMALTLRRDLRQWREALALATSLGSNQTPIISCDYAQQLEMTGQHAQALSFYQKSMELATPDIQDPECQRKCKEGIARTSIRVGDFRLGIRLAAESNSSVLKNECADILQQFNKLND
;
A
#
# COMPACT_ATOMS: atom_id res chain seq x y z
N MET A 1 -34.57 7.43 17.76
CA MET A 1 -33.55 6.40 18.03
C MET A 1 -33.28 5.74 16.71
N THR A 2 -32.04 5.78 16.23
CA THR A 2 -31.65 5.19 14.94
C THR A 2 -31.24 3.75 15.21
N GLN A 3 -31.80 2.79 14.48
CA GLN A 3 -31.51 1.38 14.67
C GLN A 3 -31.49 0.64 13.33
N ALA A 4 -30.72 -0.43 13.27
CA ALA A 4 -30.64 -1.35 12.15
C ALA A 4 -30.32 -2.75 12.65
N MET A 5 -30.53 -3.77 11.82
CA MET A 5 -30.37 -5.16 12.21
C MET A 5 -29.76 -5.94 11.05
N SER A 6 -28.82 -6.81 11.37
CA SER A 6 -28.31 -7.88 10.50
C SER A 6 -28.83 -9.23 11.01
N GLU A 7 -28.40 -10.34 10.42
CA GLU A 7 -28.83 -11.67 10.86
C GLU A 7 -28.48 -11.95 12.34
N GLU A 8 -27.27 -11.56 12.77
CA GLU A 8 -26.73 -11.89 14.10
C GLU A 8 -26.67 -10.71 15.07
N PHE A 9 -26.84 -9.48 14.59
CA PHE A 9 -26.59 -8.27 15.38
C PHE A 9 -27.68 -7.23 15.25
N LEU A 10 -28.03 -6.61 16.38
CA LEU A 10 -28.79 -5.37 16.47
C LEU A 10 -27.84 -4.18 16.69
N PHE A 11 -27.99 -3.16 15.86
CA PHE A 11 -27.23 -1.91 15.91
C PHE A 11 -28.16 -0.77 16.28
N PHE A 12 -27.76 0.09 17.21
CA PHE A 12 -28.52 1.31 17.49
C PHE A 12 -27.64 2.44 18.00
N ALA A 13 -28.01 3.67 17.63
CA ALA A 13 -27.35 4.88 18.07
C ALA A 13 -28.09 5.51 19.27
N THR A 14 -27.34 5.86 20.31
CA THR A 14 -27.84 6.51 21.51
C THR A 14 -27.89 8.04 21.35
N SER A 15 -28.52 8.73 22.31
CA SER A 15 -28.50 10.20 22.38
C SER A 15 -27.11 10.77 22.71
N GLU A 16 -26.18 9.94 23.20
CA GLU A 16 -24.81 10.33 23.56
C GLU A 16 -23.79 10.02 22.44
N TYR A 17 -24.29 9.85 21.21
CA TYR A 17 -23.50 9.56 20.00
C TYR A 17 -22.75 8.23 20.05
N GLU A 18 -23.25 7.28 20.84
CA GLU A 18 -22.69 5.93 20.89
C GLU A 18 -23.46 5.01 19.94
N LEU A 19 -22.73 4.31 19.08
CA LEU A 19 -23.20 3.14 18.37
C LEU A 19 -23.04 1.92 19.28
N LYS A 20 -24.14 1.26 19.63
CA LYS A 20 -24.16 0.01 20.39
C LYS A 20 -24.38 -1.17 19.46
N ILE A 21 -23.61 -2.24 19.69
CA ILE A 21 -23.71 -3.51 18.97
C ILE A 21 -24.13 -4.59 19.96
N PHE A 22 -25.29 -5.18 19.71
CA PHE A 22 -25.86 -6.24 20.53
C PHE A 22 -25.93 -7.53 19.71
N SER A 23 -25.31 -8.61 20.20
CA SER A 23 -25.42 -9.95 19.60
C SER A 23 -26.76 -10.56 19.96
N LEU A 24 -27.50 -10.98 18.93
CA LEU A 24 -28.79 -11.66 19.08
C LEU A 24 -28.62 -13.10 19.54
N SER A 25 -27.56 -13.78 19.10
CA SER A 25 -27.23 -15.16 19.47
C SER A 25 -26.70 -15.28 20.90
N GLU A 26 -25.79 -14.40 21.32
CA GLU A 26 -25.22 -14.42 22.67
C GLU A 26 -26.03 -13.60 23.70
N TRP A 27 -27.02 -12.84 23.22
CA TRP A 27 -27.88 -11.97 24.03
C TRP A 27 -27.10 -10.99 24.92
N LYS A 28 -26.04 -10.39 24.37
CA LYS A 28 -25.15 -9.47 25.09
C LYS A 28 -24.62 -8.36 24.19
N PHE A 29 -24.17 -7.28 24.82
CA PHE A 29 -23.39 -6.25 24.13
C PHE A 29 -22.00 -6.78 23.79
N VAL A 30 -21.61 -6.64 22.53
CA VAL A 30 -20.30 -7.13 22.04
C VAL A 30 -19.30 -5.98 22.00
N SER A 31 -19.70 -4.85 21.41
CA SER A 31 -18.86 -3.68 21.24
C SER A 31 -19.70 -2.41 21.23
N GLY A 32 -19.04 -1.27 21.43
CA GLY A 32 -19.63 0.04 21.28
C GLY A 32 -18.61 1.03 20.77
N TYR A 33 -19.03 1.86 19.82
CA TYR A 33 -18.21 2.89 19.20
C TYR A 33 -18.79 4.26 19.51
N LYS A 34 -17.95 5.18 20.00
CA LYS A 34 -18.37 6.57 20.24
C LYS A 34 -18.07 7.40 19.01
N HIS A 35 -19.11 7.82 18.32
CA HIS A 35 -19.02 8.62 17.11
C HIS A 35 -18.88 10.11 17.43
N SER A 36 -18.32 10.88 16.51
CA SER A 36 -18.10 12.33 16.65
C SER A 36 -19.39 13.13 16.55
N ASP A 37 -20.36 12.66 15.76
CA ASP A 37 -21.64 13.32 15.53
C ASP A 37 -22.80 12.33 15.72
N LYS A 38 -24.03 12.85 15.69
CA LYS A 38 -25.26 12.08 15.77
C LYS A 38 -25.48 11.28 14.50
N ILE A 39 -25.66 9.97 14.67
CA ILE A 39 -25.96 9.05 13.57
C ILE A 39 -27.45 9.16 13.18
N LYS A 40 -27.70 9.59 11.95
CA LYS A 40 -29.03 9.71 11.33
C LYS A 40 -29.57 8.35 10.87
N SER A 41 -28.74 7.54 10.21
CA SER A 41 -29.10 6.20 9.73
C SER A 41 -27.91 5.23 9.76
N ILE A 42 -28.21 3.93 9.85
CA ILE A 42 -27.25 2.83 9.94
C ILE A 42 -27.68 1.78 8.91
N TYR A 43 -26.74 1.30 8.09
CA TYR A 43 -26.99 0.26 7.09
C TYR A 43 -25.90 -0.83 7.19
N PRO A 44 -26.17 -1.94 7.89
CA PRO A 44 -25.23 -3.06 8.00
C PRO A 44 -25.14 -3.83 6.69
N ASP A 45 -23.96 -4.42 6.43
CA ASP A 45 -23.83 -5.53 5.49
C ASP A 45 -24.55 -6.78 6.03
N ILE A 46 -24.61 -7.83 5.19
CA ILE A 46 -25.34 -9.07 5.52
C ILE A 46 -24.82 -9.69 6.83
N TYR A 47 -23.51 -9.62 7.06
CA TYR A 47 -22.85 -10.22 8.21
C TYR A 47 -22.75 -9.31 9.43
N GLY A 48 -23.10 -8.03 9.30
CA GLY A 48 -22.97 -7.04 10.38
C GLY A 48 -21.51 -6.68 10.73
N ILE A 49 -20.57 -6.92 9.81
CA ILE A 49 -19.15 -6.62 9.96
C ILE A 49 -18.84 -5.19 9.51
N CYS A 50 -19.53 -4.70 8.48
CA CYS A 50 -19.36 -3.36 7.94
C CYS A 50 -20.68 -2.60 8.00
N LEU A 51 -20.63 -1.36 8.49
CA LEU A 51 -21.81 -0.51 8.63
C LEU A 51 -21.59 0.77 7.85
N VAL A 52 -22.52 1.12 6.96
CA VAL A 52 -22.60 2.50 6.46
C VAL A 52 -23.38 3.34 7.46
N LEU A 53 -22.72 4.38 7.98
CA LEU A 53 -23.28 5.36 8.90
C LEU A 53 -23.50 6.66 8.14
N ILE A 54 -24.69 7.25 8.29
CA ILE A 54 -24.98 8.59 7.76
C ILE A 54 -25.16 9.54 8.95
N GLU A 55 -24.43 10.64 8.97
CA GLU A 55 -24.53 11.69 9.99
C GLU A 55 -25.70 12.66 9.70
N MET A 56 -26.03 13.51 10.68
CA MET A 56 -27.09 14.53 10.53
C MET A 56 -26.81 15.56 9.41
N ASN A 57 -25.54 15.82 9.12
CA ASN A 57 -25.09 16.71 8.04
C ASN A 57 -25.12 16.03 6.64
N ASN A 58 -25.58 14.77 6.55
CA ASN A 58 -25.57 13.92 5.37
C ASN A 58 -24.17 13.60 4.81
N THR A 59 -23.15 13.51 5.65
CA THR A 59 -21.90 12.82 5.34
C THR A 59 -22.06 11.32 5.58
N GLY A 60 -21.26 10.51 4.90
CA GLY A 60 -21.28 9.06 5.00
C GLY A 60 -19.93 8.49 5.41
N PHE A 61 -19.97 7.50 6.30
CA PHE A 61 -18.79 6.76 6.76
C PHE A 61 -19.06 5.26 6.72
N LEU A 62 -18.01 4.47 6.53
CA LEU A 62 -18.02 3.03 6.73
C LEU A 62 -17.30 2.72 8.03
N TYR A 63 -17.99 2.06 8.96
CA TYR A 63 -17.44 1.57 10.20
C TYR A 63 -17.24 0.05 10.14
N HIS A 64 -16.03 -0.42 10.40
CA HIS A 64 -15.73 -1.84 10.47
C HIS A 64 -15.78 -2.31 11.93
N THR A 65 -16.76 -3.14 12.27
CA THR A 65 -17.07 -3.48 13.67
C THR A 65 -16.00 -4.32 14.35
N ALA A 66 -15.38 -5.27 13.62
CA ALA A 66 -14.35 -6.15 14.18
C ALA A 66 -12.97 -5.47 14.31
N MET A 67 -12.59 -4.62 13.35
CA MET A 67 -11.29 -3.95 13.31
C MET A 67 -11.30 -2.57 13.98
N ASP A 68 -12.47 -2.08 14.38
CA ASP A 68 -12.70 -0.82 15.09
C ASP A 68 -12.07 0.41 14.42
N TYR A 69 -12.28 0.56 13.11
CA TYR A 69 -11.91 1.77 12.39
C TYR A 69 -13.09 2.35 11.59
N LEU A 70 -12.99 3.64 11.31
CA LEU A 70 -13.97 4.42 10.55
C LEU A 70 -13.29 5.00 9.30
N LEU A 71 -13.92 4.82 8.14
CA LEU A 71 -13.47 5.39 6.86
C LEU A 71 -14.50 6.37 6.32
N PRO A 72 -14.10 7.58 5.90
CA PRO A 72 -15.00 8.47 5.16
C PRO A 72 -15.32 7.87 3.79
N ILE A 73 -16.59 7.94 3.38
CA ILE A 73 -16.98 7.53 2.03
C ILE A 73 -16.66 8.69 1.07
N PRO A 74 -15.80 8.50 0.06
CA PRO A 74 -15.41 9.57 -0.84
C PRO A 74 -16.61 10.02 -1.68
N GLU A 75 -16.71 11.33 -1.91
CA GLU A 75 -17.75 11.93 -2.76
C GLU A 75 -19.18 11.48 -2.37
N PHE A 76 -19.44 11.32 -1.07
CA PHE A 76 -20.71 10.79 -0.58
C PHE A 76 -21.92 11.64 -1.05
N PRO A 77 -22.94 11.04 -1.69
CA PRO A 77 -24.09 11.79 -2.19
C PRO A 77 -24.99 12.28 -1.03
N PRO A 78 -25.16 13.60 -0.84
CA PRO A 78 -25.89 14.14 0.32
C PRO A 78 -27.40 13.84 0.28
N ALA A 79 -27.93 13.47 -0.89
CA ALA A 79 -29.33 13.10 -1.09
C ALA A 79 -29.60 11.59 -0.90
N THR A 80 -28.70 10.86 -0.25
CA THR A 80 -28.85 9.43 0.04
C THR A 80 -30.04 9.20 0.98
N GLU A 81 -31.01 8.41 0.53
CA GLU A 81 -32.18 7.97 1.30
C GLU A 81 -32.02 6.54 1.79
N GLU A 82 -31.25 5.72 1.08
CA GLU A 82 -31.07 4.31 1.38
C GLU A 82 -29.69 3.83 0.95
N VAL A 83 -29.16 2.82 1.65
CA VAL A 83 -27.94 2.12 1.27
C VAL A 83 -28.23 0.64 1.21
N LEU A 84 -27.79 -0.01 0.12
CA LEU A 84 -27.93 -1.45 -0.07
C LEU A 84 -26.55 -2.07 -0.29
N TRP A 85 -26.30 -3.18 0.38
CA TRP A 85 -25.12 -4.02 0.15
C TRP A 85 -25.46 -5.11 -0.87
N ASP A 86 -24.48 -5.51 -1.68
CA ASP A 86 -24.68 -6.65 -2.55
C ASP A 86 -24.83 -7.93 -1.73
N THR A 87 -25.88 -8.68 -2.02
CA THR A 87 -26.27 -9.86 -1.24
C THR A 87 -25.43 -11.10 -1.54
N VAL A 88 -24.58 -11.06 -2.57
CA VAL A 88 -23.75 -12.20 -2.94
C VAL A 88 -22.43 -12.19 -2.18
N PRO A 89 -22.03 -13.32 -1.55
CA PRO A 89 -20.81 -13.36 -0.74
C PRO A 89 -19.52 -12.92 -1.46
N VAL A 90 -19.39 -13.16 -2.77
CA VAL A 90 -18.22 -12.73 -3.54
C VAL A 90 -18.18 -11.22 -3.78
N ASP A 91 -19.34 -10.56 -3.76
CA ASP A 91 -19.50 -9.11 -3.99
C ASP A 91 -19.84 -8.37 -2.68
N ARG A 92 -19.65 -9.01 -1.52
CA ARG A 92 -20.06 -8.51 -0.19
C ARG A 92 -19.52 -7.12 0.18
N ASN A 93 -18.44 -6.69 -0.49
CA ASN A 93 -17.82 -5.39 -0.27
C ASN A 93 -18.37 -4.29 -1.18
N VAL A 94 -19.29 -4.63 -2.10
CA VAL A 94 -19.96 -3.69 -2.98
C VAL A 94 -21.22 -3.20 -2.29
N PHE A 95 -21.39 -1.88 -2.24
CA PHE A 95 -22.61 -1.26 -1.76
C PHE A 95 -23.00 -0.08 -2.64
N VAL A 96 -24.26 0.31 -2.53
CA VAL A 96 -24.81 1.44 -3.28
C VAL A 96 -25.49 2.43 -2.36
N CYS A 97 -25.25 3.72 -2.60
CA CYS A 97 -26.01 4.82 -2.00
C CYS A 97 -27.09 5.26 -2.97
N CYS A 98 -28.34 5.17 -2.56
CA CYS A 98 -29.50 5.43 -3.39
C CYS A 98 -30.16 6.76 -3.02
N SER A 99 -30.46 7.56 -4.04
CA SER A 99 -31.34 8.73 -3.98
C SER A 99 -32.59 8.47 -4.82
N LYS A 100 -33.49 9.44 -4.90
CA LYS A 100 -34.71 9.34 -5.74
C LYS A 100 -34.44 9.20 -7.24
N THR A 101 -33.26 9.61 -7.71
CA THR A 101 -32.95 9.70 -9.15
C THR A 101 -31.59 9.13 -9.52
N SER A 102 -30.78 8.71 -8.54
CA SER A 102 -29.46 8.15 -8.79
C SER A 102 -29.09 7.08 -7.78
N VAL A 103 -28.24 6.16 -8.23
CA VAL A 103 -27.65 5.09 -7.44
C VAL A 103 -26.15 5.16 -7.66
N VAL A 104 -25.39 5.38 -6.59
CA VAL A 104 -23.93 5.51 -6.64
C VAL A 104 -23.30 4.25 -6.07
N THR A 105 -22.46 3.58 -6.85
CA THR A 105 -21.80 2.32 -6.49
C THR A 105 -20.42 2.58 -5.89
N TYR A 106 -20.17 1.92 -4.76
CA TYR A 106 -18.90 1.94 -4.07
C TYR A 106 -18.37 0.52 -3.89
N LEU A 107 -17.05 0.42 -3.79
CA LEU A 107 -16.36 -0.80 -3.41
C LEU A 107 -15.51 -0.52 -2.17
N PHE A 108 -15.67 -1.35 -1.16
CA PHE A 108 -14.80 -1.39 0.00
C PHE A 108 -13.65 -2.38 -0.20
N MET A 109 -12.42 -1.94 0.03
CA MET A 109 -11.19 -2.74 -0.10
C MET A 109 -10.53 -2.86 1.27
N PRO A 110 -10.84 -3.91 2.06
CA PRO A 110 -10.28 -4.08 3.39
C PRO A 110 -8.78 -4.36 3.39
N ASN A 111 -8.29 -5.05 2.36
CA ASN A 111 -6.92 -5.56 2.28
C ASN A 111 -6.06 -4.81 1.25
N TYR A 112 -6.34 -3.53 1.02
CA TYR A 112 -5.54 -2.75 0.08
C TYR A 112 -4.17 -2.41 0.68
N TYR A 113 -3.11 -2.47 -0.13
CA TYR A 113 -1.72 -2.37 0.36
C TYR A 113 -1.38 -1.05 1.09
N GLU A 114 -2.06 0.06 0.73
CA GLU A 114 -1.93 1.35 1.43
C GLU A 114 -2.78 1.44 2.68
N GLY A 115 -3.58 0.42 2.97
CA GLY A 115 -4.56 0.36 4.06
C GLY A 115 -5.99 0.30 3.53
N PRO A 116 -6.95 -0.06 4.41
CA PRO A 116 -8.35 -0.15 4.05
C PRO A 116 -8.86 1.12 3.37
N LYS A 117 -9.51 0.98 2.21
CA LYS A 117 -10.02 2.12 1.44
C LYS A 117 -11.40 1.85 0.84
N ILE A 118 -12.07 2.92 0.44
CA ILE A 118 -13.33 2.87 -0.31
C ILE A 118 -13.12 3.61 -1.61
N GLU A 119 -13.60 3.04 -2.72
CA GLU A 119 -13.53 3.67 -4.03
C GLU A 119 -14.92 3.90 -4.61
N LEU A 120 -15.12 5.07 -5.20
CA LEU A 120 -16.27 5.37 -6.04
C LEU A 120 -16.11 4.64 -7.39
N VAL A 121 -16.98 3.68 -7.66
CA VAL A 121 -16.94 2.88 -8.89
C VAL A 121 -17.69 3.57 -10.02
N GLY A 122 -18.85 4.15 -9.73
CA GLY A 122 -19.65 4.88 -10.72
C GLY A 122 -21.09 5.15 -10.27
N ALA A 123 -21.91 5.68 -11.16
CA ALA A 123 -23.29 6.03 -10.87
C ALA A 123 -24.26 5.53 -11.96
N THR A 124 -25.48 5.21 -11.56
CA THR A 124 -26.60 4.79 -12.41
C THR A 124 -27.78 5.72 -12.18
N THR A 125 -28.42 6.21 -13.23
CA THR A 125 -29.63 7.05 -13.10
C THR A 125 -30.87 6.16 -12.99
N ILE A 126 -31.76 6.48 -12.05
CA ILE A 126 -33.06 5.82 -11.89
C ILE A 126 -34.20 6.83 -12.05
N GLN A 127 -35.41 6.35 -12.32
CA GLN A 127 -36.57 7.22 -12.46
C GLN A 127 -37.18 7.51 -11.09
N SER A 128 -37.65 8.76 -10.91
CA SER A 128 -38.36 9.14 -9.68
C SER A 128 -39.62 8.28 -9.47
N GLY A 129 -39.87 7.89 -8.22
CA GLY A 129 -40.98 6.98 -7.86
C GLY A 129 -40.64 5.49 -7.96
N GLN A 130 -39.35 5.16 -8.09
CA GLN A 130 -38.81 3.81 -7.94
C GLN A 130 -38.06 3.72 -6.61
N SER A 131 -38.37 2.71 -5.79
CA SER A 131 -37.70 2.47 -4.51
C SER A 131 -36.79 1.25 -4.61
N PRO A 132 -35.48 1.38 -4.38
CA PRO A 132 -34.57 0.24 -4.27
C PRO A 132 -34.97 -0.71 -3.14
N VAL A 133 -34.75 -2.01 -3.34
CA VAL A 133 -35.08 -3.02 -2.31
C VAL A 133 -33.98 -4.06 -2.16
N LEU A 134 -33.37 -4.48 -3.27
CA LEU A 134 -32.38 -5.56 -3.25
C LEU A 134 -31.28 -5.29 -4.27
N LEU A 135 -30.04 -5.57 -3.89
CA LEU A 135 -28.89 -5.60 -4.77
C LEU A 135 -28.29 -7.02 -4.78
N THR A 136 -28.13 -7.60 -5.96
CA THR A 136 -27.53 -8.93 -6.14
C THR A 136 -26.72 -8.95 -7.43
N LYS A 137 -25.39 -9.16 -7.35
CA LYS A 137 -24.47 -9.15 -8.50
C LYS A 137 -24.64 -7.95 -9.42
N GLY A 138 -24.80 -6.76 -8.84
CA GLY A 138 -25.04 -5.54 -9.62
C GLY A 138 -26.40 -5.44 -10.33
N LEU A 139 -27.32 -6.37 -10.06
CA LEU A 139 -28.73 -6.26 -10.41
C LEU A 139 -29.47 -5.59 -9.25
N LEU A 140 -30.03 -4.41 -9.51
CA LEU A 140 -30.82 -3.66 -8.55
C LEU A 140 -32.31 -3.94 -8.80
N THR A 141 -32.97 -4.60 -7.85
CA THR A 141 -34.42 -4.75 -7.86
C THR A 141 -35.07 -3.52 -7.23
N LEU A 142 -35.89 -2.85 -8.01
CA LEU A 142 -36.66 -1.66 -7.66
C LEU A 142 -38.14 -2.02 -7.53
N VAL A 143 -38.87 -1.33 -6.67
CA VAL A 143 -40.33 -1.36 -6.63
C VAL A 143 -40.86 -0.05 -7.19
N THR A 144 -41.64 -0.14 -8.26
CA THR A 144 -42.31 1.03 -8.86
C THR A 144 -43.44 1.54 -7.97
N SER A 145 -43.89 2.78 -8.21
CA SER A 145 -45.10 3.34 -7.58
C SER A 145 -46.37 2.49 -7.74
N SER A 146 -46.38 1.54 -8.69
CA SER A 146 -47.46 0.56 -8.89
C SER A 146 -47.28 -0.75 -8.09
N ASN A 147 -46.32 -0.80 -7.15
CA ASN A 147 -45.91 -1.98 -6.38
C ASN A 147 -45.47 -3.18 -7.24
N LYS A 148 -44.99 -2.93 -8.46
CA LYS A 148 -44.42 -3.96 -9.32
C LYS A 148 -42.90 -3.94 -9.24
N PRO A 149 -42.24 -5.11 -9.12
CA PRO A 149 -40.80 -5.21 -9.18
C PRO A 149 -40.29 -4.88 -10.60
N LEU A 150 -39.14 -4.23 -10.65
CA LEU A 150 -38.41 -3.89 -11.87
C LEU A 150 -36.93 -4.11 -11.59
N ASP A 151 -36.28 -4.93 -12.40
CA ASP A 151 -34.84 -5.14 -12.28
C ASP A 151 -34.08 -4.20 -13.21
N LEU A 152 -33.02 -3.58 -12.67
CA LEU A 152 -32.13 -2.67 -13.37
C LEU A 152 -30.68 -3.11 -13.14
N THR A 153 -29.96 -3.42 -14.21
CA THR A 153 -28.51 -3.63 -14.12
C THR A 153 -27.80 -2.28 -13.97
N LEU A 154 -26.95 -2.16 -12.95
CA LEU A 154 -26.15 -0.96 -12.71
C LEU A 154 -25.18 -0.69 -13.89
N GLU A 155 -24.94 0.57 -14.25
CA GLU A 155 -24.01 0.96 -15.32
C GLU A 155 -22.58 0.45 -15.09
N THR A 156 -22.20 0.31 -13.82
CA THR A 156 -20.92 -0.25 -13.38
C THR A 156 -20.78 -1.74 -13.72
N HIS A 157 -21.89 -2.45 -13.86
CA HIS A 157 -21.95 -3.90 -14.12
C HIS A 157 -22.38 -4.24 -15.56
N LYS A 158 -22.72 -3.23 -16.38
CA LYS A 158 -23.02 -3.43 -17.80
C LYS A 158 -21.75 -3.66 -18.61
N THR A 159 -21.70 -4.79 -19.31
CA THR A 159 -20.72 -5.12 -20.35
C THR A 159 -21.27 -4.75 -21.73
N THR A 160 -20.61 -3.82 -22.43
CA THR A 160 -21.03 -3.37 -23.77
C THR A 160 -20.56 -4.36 -24.84
N MET A 161 -21.44 -4.80 -25.73
CA MET A 161 -21.17 -5.86 -26.73
C MET A 161 -21.01 -5.35 -28.18
N HIS A 162 -20.98 -4.04 -28.42
CA HIS A 162 -21.10 -3.50 -29.78
C HIS A 162 -19.79 -3.38 -30.58
N ASN A 163 -18.59 -3.47 -29.97
CA ASN A 163 -17.33 -3.45 -30.71
C ASN A 163 -16.19 -4.17 -29.95
N PRO A 164 -15.89 -5.44 -30.25
CA PRO A 164 -15.30 -6.37 -29.29
C PRO A 164 -14.03 -5.88 -28.61
N LYS A 165 -13.05 -5.31 -29.32
CA LYS A 165 -11.77 -4.92 -28.69
C LYS A 165 -11.88 -3.67 -27.80
N GLN A 166 -12.37 -2.55 -28.33
CA GLN A 166 -12.52 -1.32 -27.54
C GLN A 166 -13.54 -1.47 -26.41
N THR A 167 -14.59 -2.28 -26.60
CA THR A 167 -15.53 -2.55 -25.51
C THR A 167 -14.93 -3.41 -24.42
N LEU A 168 -13.99 -4.31 -24.75
CA LEU A 168 -13.31 -5.16 -23.77
C LEU A 168 -12.35 -4.35 -22.89
N ASP A 169 -11.62 -3.35 -23.42
CA ASP A 169 -10.77 -2.49 -22.59
C ASP A 169 -11.57 -1.70 -21.55
N ILE A 170 -12.69 -1.11 -21.98
CA ILE A 170 -13.61 -0.39 -21.08
C ILE A 170 -14.22 -1.36 -20.07
N SER A 171 -14.58 -2.57 -20.49
CA SER A 171 -15.12 -3.59 -19.61
C SER A 171 -14.08 -4.07 -18.60
N LEU A 172 -12.82 -4.23 -19.01
CA LEU A 172 -11.72 -4.62 -18.13
C LEU A 172 -11.57 -3.60 -17.01
N HIS A 173 -11.49 -2.31 -17.34
CA HIS A 173 -11.38 -1.26 -16.33
C HIS A 173 -12.53 -1.29 -15.31
N LYS A 174 -13.78 -1.48 -15.75
CA LYS A 174 -14.93 -1.61 -14.84
C LYS A 174 -14.82 -2.84 -13.94
N VAL A 175 -14.43 -3.98 -14.52
CA VAL A 175 -14.32 -5.27 -13.81
C VAL A 175 -13.16 -5.24 -12.80
N LEU A 176 -12.03 -4.61 -13.14
CA LEU A 176 -10.92 -4.37 -12.22
C LEU A 176 -11.35 -3.47 -11.06
N LYS A 177 -12.11 -2.40 -11.33
CA LYS A 177 -12.65 -1.53 -10.26
C LYS A 177 -13.63 -2.23 -9.33
N LEU A 178 -14.26 -3.31 -9.78
CA LEU A 178 -15.13 -4.16 -8.96
C LEU A 178 -14.39 -5.36 -8.37
N LEU A 179 -13.09 -5.52 -8.64
CA LEU A 179 -12.25 -6.65 -8.22
C LEU A 179 -12.82 -8.01 -8.62
N ASN A 180 -13.55 -8.08 -9.74
CA ASN A 180 -14.05 -9.34 -10.26
C ASN A 180 -12.93 -10.03 -11.06
N TRP A 181 -12.02 -10.67 -10.33
CA TRP A 181 -10.78 -11.25 -10.86
C TRP A 181 -11.00 -12.28 -11.95
N LYS A 182 -12.05 -13.10 -11.80
CA LYS A 182 -12.37 -14.15 -12.76
C LYS A 182 -12.76 -13.57 -14.12
N GLU A 183 -13.59 -12.53 -14.12
CA GLU A 183 -13.99 -11.89 -15.36
C GLU A 183 -12.84 -11.07 -15.96
N ALA A 184 -12.04 -10.40 -15.13
CA ALA A 184 -10.86 -9.68 -15.59
C ALA A 184 -9.87 -10.62 -16.28
N TRP A 185 -9.60 -11.80 -15.69
CA TRP A 185 -8.78 -12.85 -16.30
C TRP A 185 -9.30 -13.26 -17.69
N ASN A 186 -10.60 -13.51 -17.82
CA ASN A 186 -11.21 -13.91 -19.09
C ASN A 186 -11.02 -12.82 -20.16
N ILE A 187 -11.21 -11.55 -19.78
CA ILE A 187 -11.01 -10.42 -20.69
C ILE A 187 -9.54 -10.31 -21.08
N CYS A 188 -8.60 -10.38 -20.13
CA CYS A 188 -7.16 -10.36 -20.40
C CYS A 188 -6.74 -11.52 -21.32
N ALA A 189 -7.29 -12.72 -21.13
CA ALA A 189 -7.01 -13.88 -21.98
C ALA A 189 -7.51 -13.70 -23.42
N VAL A 190 -8.66 -13.03 -23.61
CA VAL A 190 -9.21 -12.73 -24.94
C VAL A 190 -8.41 -11.61 -25.63
N LEU A 191 -8.04 -10.56 -24.89
CA LEU A 191 -7.26 -9.44 -25.43
C LEU A 191 -5.81 -9.86 -25.72
N ASN A 192 -5.24 -10.66 -24.82
CA ASN A 192 -3.88 -11.18 -24.83
C ASN A 192 -2.80 -10.12 -25.11
N GLN A 193 -2.90 -9.00 -24.38
CA GLN A 193 -1.96 -7.88 -24.48
C GLN A 193 -1.18 -7.75 -23.18
N SER A 194 0.13 -7.55 -23.27
CA SER A 194 0.99 -7.41 -22.08
C SER A 194 0.57 -6.25 -21.17
N GLU A 195 0.06 -5.15 -21.73
CA GLU A 195 -0.44 -4.02 -20.94
C GLU A 195 -1.67 -4.40 -20.09
N THR A 196 -2.62 -5.13 -20.68
CA THR A 196 -3.83 -5.59 -19.97
C THR A 196 -3.51 -6.58 -18.87
N TRP A 197 -2.57 -7.50 -19.12
CA TRP A 197 -2.09 -8.45 -18.13
C TRP A 197 -1.35 -7.76 -16.99
N ARG A 198 -0.51 -6.76 -17.29
CA ARG A 198 0.21 -5.99 -16.27
C ARG A 198 -0.75 -5.18 -15.40
N SER A 199 -1.72 -4.48 -16.01
CA SER A 199 -2.75 -3.75 -15.25
C SER A 199 -3.56 -4.68 -14.34
N PHE A 200 -3.92 -5.87 -14.81
CA PHE A 200 -4.57 -6.89 -13.98
C PHE A 200 -3.67 -7.39 -12.85
N ALA A 201 -2.40 -7.70 -13.14
CA ALA A 201 -1.43 -8.15 -12.14
C ALA A 201 -1.22 -7.12 -11.03
N GLU A 202 -1.03 -5.85 -11.41
CA GLU A 202 -0.88 -4.73 -10.47
C GLU A 202 -2.14 -4.56 -9.61
N ALA A 203 -3.35 -4.60 -10.20
CA ALA A 203 -4.60 -4.50 -9.45
C ALA A 203 -4.76 -5.64 -8.43
N CYS A 204 -4.35 -6.87 -8.80
CA CYS A 204 -4.33 -8.00 -7.89
C CYS A 204 -3.32 -7.78 -6.75
N LEU A 205 -2.08 -7.37 -7.04
CA LEU A 205 -1.07 -7.07 -6.03
C LEU A 205 -1.56 -5.99 -5.06
N GLN A 206 -2.16 -4.92 -5.57
CA GLN A 206 -2.69 -3.83 -4.75
C GLN A 206 -3.73 -4.30 -3.71
N ASN A 207 -4.41 -5.41 -3.96
CA ASN A 207 -5.42 -6.01 -3.06
C ASN A 207 -4.93 -7.31 -2.39
N LEU A 208 -3.62 -7.57 -2.43
CA LEU A 208 -2.96 -8.77 -1.88
C LEU A 208 -3.49 -10.09 -2.46
N GLU A 209 -3.99 -10.06 -3.69
CA GLU A 209 -4.50 -11.23 -4.42
C GLU A 209 -3.36 -11.93 -5.19
N PHE A 210 -2.40 -12.45 -4.43
CA PHE A 210 -1.16 -13.02 -4.98
C PHE A 210 -1.40 -14.20 -5.93
N SER A 211 -2.41 -15.03 -5.66
CA SER A 211 -2.75 -16.17 -6.52
C SER A 211 -3.09 -15.74 -7.96
N TRP A 212 -3.79 -14.63 -8.13
CA TRP A 212 -4.11 -14.08 -9.45
C TRP A 212 -2.95 -13.31 -10.05
N ALA A 213 -2.21 -12.55 -9.24
CA ALA A 213 -1.02 -11.82 -9.67
C ALA A 213 0.05 -12.77 -10.24
N ILE A 214 0.36 -13.87 -9.55
CA ILE A 214 1.32 -14.90 -9.99
C ILE A 214 0.90 -15.44 -11.37
N ARG A 215 -0.36 -15.83 -11.53
CA ARG A 215 -0.87 -16.33 -12.82
C ARG A 215 -0.78 -15.28 -13.93
N ALA A 216 -1.01 -14.01 -13.61
CA ALA A 216 -0.90 -12.92 -14.57
C ALA A 216 0.55 -12.71 -15.02
N TYR A 217 1.52 -12.75 -14.10
CA TYR A 217 2.95 -12.67 -14.42
C TYR A 217 3.46 -13.92 -15.17
N GLN A 218 2.87 -15.09 -14.95
CA GLN A 218 3.11 -16.27 -15.79
C GLN A 218 2.64 -16.02 -17.23
N SER A 219 1.47 -15.42 -17.43
CA SER A 219 0.99 -15.02 -18.77
C SER A 219 1.85 -13.93 -19.45
N LEU A 220 2.67 -13.22 -18.67
CA LEU A 220 3.64 -12.23 -19.15
C LEU A 220 5.03 -12.81 -19.41
N ASP A 221 5.26 -14.10 -19.12
CA ASP A 221 6.57 -14.76 -19.11
C ASP A 221 7.60 -14.07 -18.18
N GLU A 222 7.14 -13.38 -17.13
CA GLU A 222 7.99 -12.69 -16.15
C GLU A 222 8.38 -13.62 -15.00
N ALA A 223 9.18 -14.65 -15.31
CA ALA A 223 9.58 -15.67 -14.34
C ALA A 223 10.14 -15.07 -13.04
N GLY A 224 11.01 -14.07 -13.12
CA GLY A 224 11.59 -13.44 -11.92
C GLY A 224 10.54 -12.87 -10.95
N MET A 225 9.44 -12.30 -11.46
CA MET A 225 8.34 -11.81 -10.64
C MET A 225 7.54 -12.98 -10.04
N VAL A 226 7.30 -14.04 -10.81
CA VAL A 226 6.64 -15.26 -10.34
C VAL A 226 7.39 -15.84 -9.14
N TRP A 227 8.70 -16.08 -9.28
CA TRP A 227 9.54 -16.58 -8.19
C TRP A 227 9.52 -15.66 -6.98
N CYS A 228 9.63 -14.34 -7.19
CA CYS A 228 9.58 -13.36 -6.11
C CYS A 228 8.27 -13.42 -5.31
N LEU A 229 7.13 -13.52 -6.00
CA LEU A 229 5.82 -13.57 -5.35
C LEU A 229 5.54 -14.92 -4.68
N GLU A 230 5.99 -16.02 -5.28
CA GLU A 230 5.89 -17.35 -4.67
C GLU A 230 6.68 -17.42 -3.36
N SER A 231 7.95 -17.00 -3.36
CA SER A 231 8.76 -16.94 -2.15
C SER A 231 8.15 -16.01 -1.10
N LEU A 232 7.65 -14.85 -1.51
CA LEU A 232 7.02 -13.89 -0.59
C LEU A 232 5.81 -14.50 0.14
N VAL A 233 4.93 -15.21 -0.57
CA VAL A 233 3.72 -15.82 0.01
C VAL A 233 4.05 -17.04 0.87
N GLU A 234 5.14 -17.76 0.57
CA GLU A 234 5.58 -18.91 1.36
C GLU A 234 6.29 -18.51 2.66
N GLU A 235 7.05 -17.41 2.66
CA GLU A 235 7.92 -17.02 3.77
C GLU A 235 7.26 -16.01 4.73
N GLU A 236 6.38 -15.12 4.24
CA GLU A 236 5.88 -13.98 5.02
C GLU A 236 4.40 -14.13 5.41
N GLU A 237 4.15 -14.17 6.73
CA GLU A 237 2.79 -14.21 7.30
C GLU A 237 2.28 -12.81 7.75
N ASP A 238 3.19 -11.87 8.06
CA ASP A 238 2.81 -10.53 8.52
C ASP A 238 2.25 -9.71 7.35
N THR A 239 0.97 -9.35 7.46
CA THR A 239 0.25 -8.56 6.46
C THR A 239 0.89 -7.19 6.23
N SER A 240 1.47 -6.57 7.25
CA SER A 240 2.17 -5.29 7.11
C SER A 240 3.44 -5.42 6.28
N ILE A 241 4.17 -6.53 6.44
CA ILE A 241 5.36 -6.85 5.62
C ILE A 241 4.94 -7.12 4.18
N LEU A 242 3.90 -7.93 3.96
CA LEU A 242 3.34 -8.18 2.63
C LEU A 242 2.94 -6.88 1.92
N CYS A 243 2.22 -5.99 2.61
CA CYS A 243 1.86 -4.67 2.08
C CYS A 243 3.10 -3.83 1.74
N GLY A 244 4.15 -3.90 2.57
CA GLY A 244 5.41 -3.23 2.35
C GLY A 244 6.13 -3.72 1.09
N HIS A 245 6.18 -5.04 0.87
CA HIS A 245 6.75 -5.64 -0.33
C HIS A 245 5.95 -5.28 -1.57
N VAL A 246 4.61 -5.39 -1.52
CA VAL A 246 3.75 -4.97 -2.63
C VAL A 246 3.99 -3.51 -2.97
N ALA A 247 4.01 -2.61 -1.98
CA ALA A 247 4.28 -1.20 -2.20
C ALA A 247 5.65 -0.98 -2.87
N ALA A 248 6.69 -1.71 -2.43
CA ALA A 248 8.03 -1.62 -3.01
C ALA A 248 8.06 -2.13 -4.47
N LEU A 249 7.39 -3.24 -4.78
CA LEU A 249 7.27 -3.78 -6.14
C LEU A 249 6.53 -2.84 -7.09
N LEU A 250 5.52 -2.12 -6.58
CA LEU A 250 4.78 -1.08 -7.31
C LEU A 250 5.52 0.28 -7.38
N GLY A 251 6.73 0.37 -6.82
CA GLY A 251 7.55 1.60 -6.82
C GLY A 251 7.15 2.65 -5.77
N ASN A 252 6.18 2.35 -4.89
CA ASN A 252 5.67 3.24 -3.85
C ASN A 252 6.50 3.10 -2.56
N HIS A 253 7.75 3.55 -2.60
CA HIS A 253 8.73 3.34 -1.52
C HIS A 253 8.37 4.02 -0.19
N ASP A 254 7.64 5.14 -0.22
CA ASP A 254 7.20 5.83 1.00
C ASP A 254 6.13 5.03 1.74
N THR A 255 5.15 4.51 1.01
CA THR A 255 4.15 3.58 1.56
C THR A 255 4.82 2.32 2.07
N ALA A 256 5.77 1.76 1.32
CA ALA A 256 6.53 0.57 1.73
C ALA A 256 7.24 0.80 3.07
N GLN A 257 7.93 1.94 3.22
CA GLN A 257 8.56 2.31 4.48
C GLN A 257 7.55 2.38 5.63
N GLN A 258 6.41 3.06 5.45
CA GLN A 258 5.40 3.18 6.49
C GLN A 258 4.87 1.81 6.93
N ARG A 259 4.62 0.92 5.96
CA ARG A 259 4.14 -0.44 6.21
C ARG A 259 5.15 -1.30 6.97
N TYR A 260 6.43 -1.24 6.60
CA TYR A 260 7.48 -1.92 7.36
C TYR A 260 7.62 -1.35 8.78
N LEU A 261 7.51 -0.03 8.97
CA LEU A 261 7.63 0.58 10.30
C LEU A 261 6.50 0.16 11.26
N THR A 262 5.33 -0.22 10.73
CA THR A 262 4.21 -0.75 11.53
C THR A 262 4.22 -2.27 11.69
N SER A 263 5.17 -2.96 11.05
CA SER A 263 5.30 -4.42 11.09
C SER A 263 6.13 -4.91 12.27
N ASP A 264 6.22 -6.24 12.41
CA ASP A 264 7.10 -6.88 13.39
C ASP A 264 8.59 -6.71 13.08
N ILE A 265 8.94 -6.31 11.84
CA ILE A 265 10.34 -6.11 11.40
C ILE A 265 10.55 -4.68 10.83
N PRO A 266 10.55 -3.63 11.67
CA PRO A 266 10.77 -2.25 11.23
C PRO A 266 12.12 -2.00 10.53
N THR A 267 13.11 -2.86 10.71
CA THR A 267 14.43 -2.77 10.05
C THR A 267 14.35 -3.01 8.53
N MET A 268 13.25 -3.56 8.01
CA MET A 268 13.02 -3.66 6.57
C MET A 268 12.88 -2.29 5.89
N ALA A 269 12.29 -1.30 6.58
CA ALA A 269 12.25 0.08 6.11
C ALA A 269 13.66 0.64 5.86
N LEU A 270 14.59 0.34 6.77
CA LEU A 270 15.99 0.74 6.65
C LEU A 270 16.65 0.05 5.46
N THR A 271 16.45 -1.26 5.34
CA THR A 271 17.00 -2.08 4.25
C THR A 271 16.53 -1.57 2.89
N LEU A 272 15.22 -1.31 2.75
CA LEU A 272 14.64 -0.70 1.55
C LEU A 272 15.35 0.60 1.15
N ARG A 273 15.50 1.55 2.08
CA ARG A 273 16.13 2.85 1.78
C ARG A 273 17.60 2.72 1.44
N ARG A 274 18.30 1.79 2.10
CA ARG A 274 19.71 1.48 1.81
C ARG A 274 19.86 0.91 0.39
N ASP A 275 19.00 -0.03 0.01
CA ASP A 275 19.07 -0.70 -1.30
C ASP A 275 18.73 0.28 -2.44
N LEU A 276 17.83 1.24 -2.19
CA LEU A 276 17.55 2.39 -3.07
C LEU A 276 18.64 3.47 -3.04
N ARG A 277 19.68 3.33 -2.21
CA ARG A 277 20.77 4.31 -1.99
C ARG A 277 20.28 5.69 -1.53
N GLN A 278 19.16 5.72 -0.81
CA GLN A 278 18.59 6.91 -0.18
C GLN A 278 19.24 7.10 1.20
N TRP A 279 20.53 7.46 1.18
CA TRP A 279 21.41 7.40 2.35
C TRP A 279 20.96 8.29 3.51
N ARG A 280 20.38 9.45 3.24
CA ARG A 280 19.95 10.38 4.30
C ARG A 280 18.77 9.80 5.07
N GLU A 281 17.79 9.28 4.34
CA GLU A 281 16.62 8.59 4.87
C GLU A 281 17.04 7.32 5.62
N ALA A 282 17.95 6.53 5.04
CA ALA A 282 18.50 5.34 5.69
C ALA A 282 19.21 5.68 7.00
N LEU A 283 20.07 6.70 7.04
CA LEU A 283 20.75 7.12 8.28
C LEU A 283 19.77 7.65 9.34
N ALA A 284 18.73 8.38 8.93
CA ALA A 284 17.68 8.84 9.83
C ALA A 284 16.92 7.65 10.45
N LEU A 285 16.53 6.68 9.62
CA LEU A 285 15.87 5.44 10.07
C LEU A 285 16.77 4.59 10.98
N ALA A 286 18.05 4.45 10.64
CA ALA A 286 19.00 3.70 11.47
C ALA A 286 19.14 4.32 12.87
N THR A 287 19.16 5.65 12.93
CA THR A 287 19.21 6.39 14.19
C THR A 287 17.91 6.22 14.99
N SER A 288 16.74 6.37 14.35
CA SER A 288 15.45 6.26 15.05
C SER A 288 15.14 4.85 15.55
N LEU A 289 15.56 3.83 14.79
CA LEU A 289 15.35 2.42 15.14
C LEU A 289 16.43 1.87 16.09
N GLY A 290 17.47 2.66 16.42
CA GLY A 290 18.59 2.19 17.21
C GLY A 290 19.39 1.07 16.52
N SER A 291 19.45 1.08 15.19
CA SER A 291 20.10 0.04 14.40
C SER A 291 21.62 0.15 14.43
N ASN A 292 22.28 -0.99 14.64
CA ASN A 292 23.73 -1.13 14.57
C ASN A 292 24.28 -0.98 13.13
N GLN A 293 23.43 -0.75 12.12
CA GLN A 293 23.88 -0.60 10.73
C GLN A 293 24.39 0.81 10.38
N THR A 294 24.28 1.78 11.30
CA THR A 294 24.71 3.17 11.05
C THR A 294 26.16 3.30 10.54
N PRO A 295 27.16 2.56 11.08
CA PRO A 295 28.53 2.62 10.56
C PRO A 295 28.65 2.11 9.11
N ILE A 296 27.97 0.99 8.80
CA ILE A 296 27.97 0.37 7.47
C ILE A 296 27.36 1.33 6.44
N ILE A 297 26.18 1.88 6.74
CA ILE A 297 25.50 2.83 5.87
C ILE A 297 26.32 4.11 5.67
N SER A 298 26.98 4.60 6.73
CA SER A 298 27.87 5.77 6.63
C SER A 298 29.09 5.49 5.74
N CYS A 299 29.65 4.28 5.80
CA CYS A 299 30.75 3.85 4.93
C CYS A 299 30.31 3.78 3.46
N ASP A 300 29.19 3.11 3.16
CA ASP A 300 28.68 2.98 1.80
C ASP A 300 28.31 4.35 1.20
N TYR A 301 27.73 5.24 2.01
CA TYR A 301 27.45 6.60 1.58
C TYR A 301 28.73 7.39 1.28
N ALA A 302 29.76 7.25 2.13
CA ALA A 302 31.06 7.87 1.91
C ALA A 302 31.71 7.39 0.60
N GLN A 303 31.61 6.10 0.28
CA GLN A 303 32.09 5.55 -1.00
C GLN A 303 31.41 6.20 -2.20
N GLN A 304 30.09 6.35 -2.16
CA GLN A 304 29.37 7.03 -3.24
C GLN A 304 29.76 8.51 -3.37
N LEU A 305 29.93 9.22 -2.24
CA LEU A 305 30.41 10.60 -2.24
C LEU A 305 31.83 10.72 -2.81
N GLU A 306 32.71 9.77 -2.49
CA GLU A 306 34.07 9.70 -3.03
C GLU A 306 34.06 9.53 -4.55
N MET A 307 33.25 8.58 -5.05
CA MET A 307 33.11 8.31 -6.49
C MET A 307 32.51 9.49 -7.27
N THR A 308 31.65 10.30 -6.62
CA THR A 308 31.03 11.50 -7.23
C THR A 308 31.89 12.76 -7.09
N GLY A 309 33.08 12.68 -6.50
CA GLY A 309 34.02 13.80 -6.38
C GLY A 309 33.82 14.68 -5.13
N GLN A 310 32.88 14.35 -4.25
CA GLN A 310 32.59 15.11 -3.02
C GLN A 310 33.54 14.70 -1.88
N HIS A 311 34.85 14.84 -2.09
CA HIS A 311 35.88 14.27 -1.23
C HIS A 311 35.85 14.77 0.22
N ALA A 312 35.51 16.04 0.46
CA ALA A 312 35.43 16.59 1.81
C ALA A 312 34.28 15.99 2.64
N GLN A 313 33.11 15.75 2.00
CA GLN A 313 31.99 15.10 2.67
C GLN A 313 32.24 13.59 2.82
N ALA A 314 32.83 12.94 1.81
CA ALA A 314 33.21 11.53 1.91
C ALA A 314 34.14 11.28 3.11
N LEU A 315 35.15 12.14 3.29
CA LEU A 315 36.09 12.05 4.42
C LEU A 315 35.35 12.12 5.77
N SER A 316 34.41 13.05 5.95
CA SER A 316 33.69 13.19 7.22
C SER A 316 32.79 11.99 7.52
N PHE A 317 32.14 11.40 6.51
CA PHE A 317 31.34 10.19 6.70
C PHE A 317 32.18 8.94 6.97
N TYR A 318 33.35 8.78 6.34
CA TYR A 318 34.26 7.68 6.69
C TYR A 318 34.78 7.80 8.13
N GLN A 319 35.15 9.00 8.57
CA GLN A 319 35.58 9.24 9.95
C GLN A 319 34.45 8.93 10.94
N LYS A 320 33.24 9.44 10.67
CA LYS A 320 32.06 9.16 11.49
C LYS A 320 31.73 7.66 11.56
N SER A 321 31.85 6.94 10.45
CA SER A 321 31.68 5.48 10.42
C SER A 321 32.67 4.78 11.36
N MET A 322 33.94 5.18 11.34
CA MET A 322 34.98 4.63 12.21
C MET A 322 34.77 4.97 13.69
N GLU A 323 34.29 6.18 14.00
CA GLU A 323 33.98 6.60 15.38
C GLU A 323 32.81 5.81 15.99
N LEU A 324 31.81 5.49 15.16
CA LEU A 324 30.63 4.74 15.59
C LEU A 324 30.87 3.22 15.62
N ALA A 325 31.99 2.73 15.10
CA ALA A 325 32.32 1.31 15.11
C ALA A 325 32.79 0.86 16.51
N THR A 326 31.89 0.23 17.27
CA THR A 326 32.22 -0.47 18.53
C THR A 326 32.60 -1.92 18.25
N PRO A 327 33.26 -2.63 19.20
CA PRO A 327 33.64 -4.04 19.02
C PRO A 327 32.47 -4.96 18.65
N ASP A 328 31.26 -4.65 19.12
CA ASP A 328 30.04 -5.42 18.86
C ASP A 328 29.40 -5.12 17.49
N ILE A 329 29.77 -4.00 16.85
CA ILE A 329 29.20 -3.49 15.58
C ILE A 329 30.24 -3.58 14.45
N GLN A 330 31.34 -4.28 14.69
CA GLN A 330 32.50 -4.29 13.82
C GLN A 330 32.25 -5.12 12.56
N ASP A 331 32.08 -4.44 11.43
CA ASP A 331 32.27 -5.04 10.10
C ASP A 331 33.72 -4.77 9.63
N PRO A 332 34.59 -5.81 9.57
CA PRO A 332 35.97 -5.66 9.13
C PRO A 332 36.10 -5.09 7.71
N GLU A 333 35.13 -5.39 6.84
CA GLU A 333 35.15 -4.90 5.47
C GLU A 333 34.88 -3.40 5.41
N CYS A 334 33.82 -2.92 6.07
CA CYS A 334 33.52 -1.51 6.29
C CYS A 334 34.73 -0.77 6.87
N GLN A 335 35.38 -1.31 7.91
CA GLN A 335 36.54 -0.66 8.52
C GLN A 335 37.72 -0.52 7.56
N ARG A 336 38.00 -1.57 6.78
CA ARG A 336 39.06 -1.52 5.76
C ARG A 336 38.73 -0.46 4.71
N LYS A 337 37.49 -0.45 4.19
CA LYS A 337 36.99 0.53 3.23
C LYS A 337 37.10 1.97 3.77
N CYS A 338 36.71 2.21 5.02
CA CYS A 338 36.84 3.51 5.66
C CYS A 338 38.29 3.96 5.77
N LYS A 339 39.22 3.09 6.20
CA LYS A 339 40.65 3.45 6.31
C LYS A 339 41.25 3.80 4.95
N GLU A 340 40.96 3.00 3.93
CA GLU A 340 41.40 3.24 2.55
C GLU A 340 40.80 4.56 1.99
N GLY A 341 39.50 4.76 2.19
CA GLY A 341 38.79 5.96 1.77
C GLY A 341 39.29 7.23 2.47
N ILE A 342 39.57 7.19 3.79
CA ILE A 342 40.17 8.29 4.53
C ILE A 342 41.53 8.65 3.93
N ALA A 343 42.40 7.66 3.66
CA ALA A 343 43.72 7.92 3.08
C ALA A 343 43.61 8.66 1.73
N ARG A 344 42.77 8.16 0.81
CA ARG A 344 42.58 8.79 -0.52
C ARG A 344 41.95 10.18 -0.42
N THR A 345 40.87 10.30 0.34
CA THR A 345 40.12 11.56 0.47
C THR A 345 40.92 12.63 1.22
N SER A 346 41.73 12.27 2.23
CA SER A 346 42.65 13.21 2.90
C SER A 346 43.63 13.85 1.92
N ILE A 347 44.26 13.06 1.03
CA ILE A 347 45.14 13.60 -0.02
C ILE A 347 44.37 14.55 -0.93
N ARG A 348 43.17 14.16 -1.39
CA ARG A 348 42.34 14.97 -2.29
C ARG A 348 41.83 16.28 -1.67
N VAL A 349 41.67 16.33 -0.35
CA VAL A 349 41.27 17.53 0.40
C VAL A 349 42.49 18.39 0.79
N GLY A 350 43.72 17.89 0.58
CA GLY A 350 44.97 18.63 0.81
C GLY A 350 45.70 18.29 2.10
N ASP A 351 45.22 17.32 2.90
CA ASP A 351 45.96 16.76 4.03
C ASP A 351 46.85 15.60 3.58
N PHE A 352 47.92 15.96 2.85
CA PHE A 352 48.87 15.01 2.29
C PHE A 352 49.56 14.17 3.36
N ARG A 353 49.88 14.78 4.51
CA ARG A 353 50.62 14.10 5.59
C ARG A 353 49.81 12.95 6.17
N LEU A 354 48.54 13.19 6.47
CA LEU A 354 47.65 12.16 6.99
C LEU A 354 47.47 11.04 5.96
N GLY A 355 47.19 11.40 4.71
CA GLY A 355 46.95 10.45 3.63
C GLY A 355 48.15 9.54 3.32
N ILE A 356 49.36 10.12 3.23
CA ILE A 356 50.60 9.36 2.98
C ILE A 356 50.88 8.40 4.14
N ARG A 357 50.75 8.85 5.39
CA ARG A 357 50.96 7.99 6.56
C ARG A 357 50.02 6.79 6.55
N LEU A 358 48.72 7.02 6.35
CA LEU A 358 47.72 5.95 6.31
C LEU A 358 47.94 4.98 5.13
N ALA A 359 48.37 5.48 3.97
CA ALA A 359 48.72 4.65 2.83
C ALA A 359 49.97 3.79 3.10
N ALA A 360 50.98 4.34 3.79
CA ALA A 360 52.20 3.63 4.15
C ALA A 360 51.95 2.52 5.19
N GLU A 361 51.11 2.79 6.19
CA GLU A 361 50.68 1.85 7.24
C GLU A 361 49.77 0.74 6.69
N SER A 362 49.16 0.94 5.51
CA SER A 362 48.32 -0.07 4.87
C SER A 362 49.13 -1.17 4.19
N ASN A 363 48.63 -2.40 4.28
CA ASN A 363 49.17 -3.56 3.55
C ASN A 363 48.63 -3.68 2.11
N SER A 364 47.72 -2.79 1.69
CA SER A 364 47.12 -2.81 0.35
C SER A 364 48.04 -2.13 -0.67
N SER A 365 48.60 -2.91 -1.60
CA SER A 365 49.35 -2.37 -2.74
C SER A 365 48.48 -1.53 -3.67
N VAL A 366 47.20 -1.89 -3.79
CA VAL A 366 46.20 -1.16 -4.57
C VAL A 366 46.02 0.25 -4.01
N LEU A 367 45.80 0.38 -2.69
CA LEU A 367 45.67 1.69 -2.04
C LEU A 367 46.92 2.56 -2.26
N LYS A 368 48.12 1.97 -2.15
CA LYS A 368 49.39 2.70 -2.33
C LYS A 368 49.50 3.27 -3.74
N ASN A 369 49.14 2.49 -4.76
CA ASN A 369 49.12 2.95 -6.15
C ASN A 369 48.07 4.05 -6.36
N GLU A 370 46.85 3.87 -5.85
CA GLU A 370 45.79 4.88 -5.96
C GLU A 370 46.19 6.20 -5.29
N CYS A 371 46.79 6.15 -4.10
CA CYS A 371 47.28 7.34 -3.42
C CYS A 371 48.45 8.01 -4.16
N ALA A 372 49.36 7.23 -4.76
CA ALA A 372 50.45 7.74 -5.59
C ALA A 372 49.92 8.45 -6.85
N ASP A 373 48.93 7.87 -7.53
CA ASP A 373 48.28 8.48 -8.69
C ASP A 373 47.60 9.81 -8.31
N ILE A 374 46.94 9.88 -7.16
CA ILE A 374 46.36 11.12 -6.64
C ILE A 374 47.46 12.14 -6.35
N LEU A 375 48.54 11.76 -5.66
CA LEU A 375 49.67 12.67 -5.37
C LEU A 375 50.33 13.19 -6.65
N GLN A 376 50.42 12.36 -7.68
CA GLN A 376 50.93 12.77 -8.99
C GLN A 376 50.04 13.85 -9.62
N GLN A 377 48.71 13.72 -9.52
CA GLN A 377 47.77 14.76 -9.99
C GLN A 377 47.99 16.11 -9.30
N PHE A 378 48.41 16.10 -8.03
CA PHE A 378 48.74 17.31 -7.26
C PHE A 378 50.22 17.74 -7.37
N ASN A 379 51.03 17.08 -8.20
CA ASN A 379 52.49 17.27 -8.32
C ASN A 379 53.24 17.11 -6.97
N LYS A 380 52.78 16.20 -6.12
CA LYS A 380 53.30 15.92 -4.78
C LYS A 380 53.99 14.56 -4.63
N LEU A 381 54.29 13.87 -5.73
CA LEU A 381 54.89 12.53 -5.70
C LEU A 381 56.32 12.48 -5.14
N ASN A 382 57.03 13.62 -5.15
CA ASN A 382 58.42 13.72 -4.69
C ASN A 382 58.57 14.19 -3.23
N ASP A 383 57.45 14.49 -2.55
CA ASP A 383 57.36 14.86 -1.14
C ASP A 383 56.90 13.65 -0.31
#